data_AF-A0A161MI08-F1
#
_entry.id   AF-A0A161MI08-F1
#
_cell.length_a   1.000
_cell.length_b   1.000
_cell.length_c   1.000
_cell.angle_alpha   90.00
_cell.angle_beta   90.00
_cell.angle_gamma   90.00
#
_symmetry.space_group_name_H-M   'P 1'
#
loop_
_entity.id
_entity.type
_entity.pdbx_description
1 polymer ?
#
loop_
_entity_poly.entity_id
_entity_poly.type
_entity_poly.pdbx_seq_one_letter_code
_entity_poly.pdbx_strand_id
1 'polypeptide(L)'
;PKGTNNAIFDVPEDYLVDRYKALGTSDLFNRLGGSGERIPVKRIDLPDLSIPLQVGRRAHFTLFLPLHRRCAGRLIEIFMGMRSLEDFLSASVYCRDRLNPYLFIYALSVAILHRPDTKHLEIPSLCEVFPEKFMDGGVFSRAREESNIVPEGQRH
;
A
#
# COMPACT_ATOMS: atom_id res chain seq x y z
N PRO A 1 3.64 -0.25 12.51
CA PRO A 1 2.68 -1.33 12.83
C PRO A 1 1.55 -1.44 11.79
N LYS A 2 1.26 -2.66 11.35
CA LYS A 2 0.19 -2.98 10.41
C LYS A 2 -0.66 -4.13 10.96
N GLY A 3 -1.98 -4.02 10.76
CA GLY A 3 -2.95 -5.03 11.18
C GLY A 3 -3.13 -5.13 12.71
N THR A 4 -3.96 -6.07 13.12
CA THR A 4 -4.27 -6.41 14.51
C THR A 4 -3.06 -6.96 15.28
N ASN A 5 -2.12 -7.60 14.59
CA ASN A 5 -0.92 -8.20 15.18
C ASN A 5 0.26 -7.23 15.33
N ASN A 6 0.05 -5.93 15.05
CA ASN A 6 1.06 -4.88 15.17
C ASN A 6 2.37 -5.16 14.39
N ALA A 7 2.28 -5.94 13.30
CA ALA A 7 3.44 -6.40 12.55
C ALA A 7 4.23 -5.25 11.92
N ILE A 8 5.55 -5.43 11.82
CA ILE A 8 6.49 -4.44 11.27
C ILE A 8 7.30 -5.10 10.15
N PHE A 9 7.36 -4.44 8.99
CA PHE A 9 8.25 -4.84 7.90
C PHE A 9 9.66 -4.32 8.18
N ASP A 10 10.66 -5.19 8.15
CA ASP A 10 12.06 -4.79 8.18
C ASP A 10 12.51 -4.41 6.77
N VAL A 11 12.41 -3.12 6.47
CA VAL A 11 12.58 -2.55 5.14
C VAL A 11 14.03 -2.09 4.95
N PRO A 12 14.72 -2.53 3.89
CA PRO A 12 16.06 -2.04 3.54
C PRO A 12 16.11 -0.51 3.40
N GLU A 13 17.21 0.12 3.79
CA GLU A 13 17.36 1.59 3.73
C GLU A 13 17.22 2.16 2.31
N ASP A 14 17.68 1.41 1.30
CA ASP A 14 17.54 1.74 -0.12
C ASP A 14 16.07 1.74 -0.60
N TYR A 15 15.19 1.09 0.16
CA TYR A 15 13.75 1.08 -0.11
C TYR A 15 13.05 2.24 0.59
N LEU A 16 13.72 3.00 1.46
CA LEU A 16 13.15 4.23 1.99
C LEU A 16 13.14 5.33 0.92
N VAL A 17 12.07 6.12 0.91
CA VAL A 17 12.03 7.37 0.13
C VAL A 17 12.90 8.43 0.80
N ASP A 18 13.43 9.38 0.04
CA ASP A 18 14.45 10.33 0.52
C ASP A 18 14.01 11.11 1.78
N ARG A 19 12.72 11.43 1.90
CA ARG A 19 12.16 12.08 3.11
C ARG A 19 12.31 11.27 4.41
N TYR A 20 12.49 9.95 4.30
CA TYR A 20 12.67 9.04 5.44
C TYR A 20 14.12 8.58 5.60
N LYS A 21 14.96 8.69 4.56
CA LYS A 21 16.40 8.40 4.67
C LYS A 21 17.07 9.28 5.71
N ALA A 22 16.65 10.55 5.83
CA ALA A 22 17.18 11.48 6.83
C ALA A 22 16.87 11.10 8.29
N LEU A 23 15.81 10.31 8.54
CA LEU A 23 15.49 9.80 9.88
C LEU A 23 16.21 8.48 10.20
N GLY A 24 16.76 7.78 9.20
CA GLY A 24 17.29 6.42 9.36
C GLY A 24 16.21 5.38 9.66
N THR A 25 16.45 4.12 9.30
CA THR A 25 15.54 2.98 9.60
C THR A 25 15.36 2.81 11.10
N SER A 26 16.45 2.85 11.86
CA SER A 26 16.48 2.63 13.31
C SER A 26 15.62 3.62 14.11
N ASP A 27 15.68 4.93 13.82
CA ASP A 27 14.86 5.92 14.53
C ASP A 27 13.38 5.86 14.11
N LEU A 28 13.10 5.54 12.83
CA LEU A 28 11.73 5.31 12.34
C LEU A 28 11.10 4.07 13.00
N PHE A 29 11.86 2.98 13.13
CA PHE A 29 11.40 1.75 13.77
C PHE A 29 11.22 1.92 15.28
N ASN A 30 12.13 2.63 15.96
CA ASN A 30 12.00 2.94 17.38
C ASN A 30 10.76 3.82 17.65
N ARG A 31 10.50 4.82 16.79
CA ARG A 31 9.31 5.69 16.90
C ARG A 31 8.01 4.99 16.54
N LEU A 32 8.05 4.01 15.63
CA LEU A 32 6.87 3.19 15.31
C LEU A 32 6.52 2.16 16.38
N GLY A 33 7.35 2.01 17.43
CA GLY A 33 6.94 1.54 18.76
C GLY A 33 6.19 0.22 18.81
N GLY A 34 6.40 -0.69 17.86
CA GLY A 34 5.70 -1.98 17.84
C GLY A 34 6.62 -3.10 18.33
N SER A 35 6.23 -3.72 19.44
CA SER A 35 6.74 -5.03 19.90
C SER A 35 6.23 -6.21 19.06
N GLY A 36 5.62 -5.94 17.90
CA GLY A 36 5.00 -6.95 17.03
C GLY A 36 6.01 -7.73 16.19
N GLU A 37 5.50 -8.76 15.52
CA GLU A 37 6.26 -9.65 14.63
C GLU A 37 6.98 -8.86 13.53
N ARG A 38 8.26 -9.20 13.31
CA ARG A 38 9.10 -8.58 12.27
C ARG A 38 9.11 -9.44 11.02
N ILE A 39 8.64 -8.87 9.92
CA ILE A 39 8.60 -9.53 8.62
C ILE A 39 9.80 -9.02 7.81
N PRO A 40 10.82 -9.86 7.55
CA PRO A 40 11.99 -9.45 6.76
C PRO A 40 11.59 -9.20 5.30
N VAL A 41 12.08 -8.10 4.73
CA VAL A 41 11.87 -7.80 3.30
C VAL A 41 13.12 -8.16 2.53
N LYS A 42 12.98 -9.07 1.57
CA LYS A 42 14.06 -9.53 0.70
C LYS A 42 14.53 -8.40 -0.23
N ARG A 43 15.84 -8.31 -0.43
CA ARG A 43 16.42 -7.42 -1.44
C ARG A 43 16.25 -8.02 -2.83
N ILE A 44 15.76 -7.21 -3.77
CA ILE A 44 15.55 -7.58 -5.17
C ILE A 44 16.11 -6.50 -6.10
N ASP A 45 16.29 -6.85 -7.36
CA ASP A 45 16.55 -5.85 -8.40
C ASP A 45 15.33 -4.93 -8.53
N LEU A 46 15.53 -3.64 -8.32
CA LEU A 46 14.44 -2.68 -8.23
C LEU A 46 13.76 -2.50 -9.60
N PRO A 47 12.42 -2.58 -9.66
CA PRO A 47 11.72 -2.40 -10.92
C PRO A 47 11.81 -0.94 -11.38
N ASP A 48 11.86 -0.73 -12.70
CA ASP A 48 11.73 0.61 -13.26
C ASP A 48 10.30 1.15 -13.05
N LEU A 49 10.19 2.20 -12.23
CA LEU A 49 8.95 2.88 -11.90
C LEU A 49 8.72 4.15 -12.74
N SER A 50 9.52 4.42 -13.78
CA SER A 50 9.43 5.60 -14.62
C SER A 50 8.02 5.89 -15.17
N ILE A 51 7.29 4.85 -15.58
CA ILE A 51 5.92 4.97 -16.09
C ILE A 51 4.90 5.09 -14.94
N PRO A 52 4.85 4.19 -13.93
CA PRO A 52 3.90 4.34 -12.82
C PRO A 52 4.02 5.67 -12.05
N LEU A 53 5.23 6.25 -11.97
CA LEU A 53 5.49 7.54 -11.30
C LEU A 53 4.93 8.76 -12.04
N GLN A 54 4.47 8.61 -13.30
CA GLN A 54 3.82 9.70 -14.03
C GLN A 54 2.47 10.11 -13.39
N VAL A 55 1.85 9.22 -12.60
CA VAL A 55 0.71 9.60 -11.76
C VAL A 55 1.23 10.12 -10.43
N GLY A 56 1.13 11.43 -10.23
CA GLY A 56 1.58 12.08 -9.01
C GLY A 56 0.98 11.44 -7.74
N ARG A 57 1.77 11.33 -6.67
CA ARG A 57 1.37 10.62 -5.44
C ARG A 57 0.07 11.13 -4.81
N ARG A 58 -0.24 12.43 -4.97
CA ARG A 58 -1.46 13.08 -4.45
C ARG A 58 -2.51 13.37 -5.55
N ALA A 59 -2.25 12.98 -6.78
CA ALA A 59 -3.19 13.20 -7.89
C ALA A 59 -4.39 12.26 -7.81
N HIS A 60 -5.50 12.63 -8.45
CA HIS A 60 -6.61 11.69 -8.63
C HIS A 60 -6.22 10.57 -9.58
N PHE A 61 -6.70 9.36 -9.31
CA PHE A 61 -6.52 8.20 -10.17
C PHE A 61 -7.87 7.68 -10.69
N THR A 62 -7.92 7.41 -11.99
CA THR A 62 -9.10 6.92 -12.70
C THR A 62 -8.69 6.07 -13.89
N LEU A 63 -9.35 4.94 -14.10
CA LEU A 63 -9.11 4.06 -15.25
C LEU A 63 -9.72 4.60 -16.55
N PHE A 64 -10.50 5.68 -16.51
CA PHE A 64 -11.06 6.28 -17.72
C PHE A 64 -10.01 7.07 -18.53
N LEU A 65 -8.91 7.49 -17.91
CA LEU A 65 -7.84 8.21 -18.59
C LEU A 65 -6.81 7.24 -19.22
N PRO A 66 -6.45 7.40 -20.52
CA PRO A 66 -5.47 6.54 -21.18
C PRO A 66 -4.11 6.47 -20.45
N LEU A 67 -3.61 7.60 -19.97
CA LEU A 67 -2.36 7.67 -19.21
C LEU A 67 -2.41 6.80 -17.95
N HIS A 68 -3.48 6.95 -17.17
CA HIS A 68 -3.65 6.19 -15.92
C HIS A 68 -3.77 4.68 -16.18
N ARG A 69 -4.47 4.27 -17.24
CA ARG A 69 -4.52 2.87 -17.66
C ARG A 69 -3.15 2.32 -18.02
N ARG A 70 -2.35 3.09 -18.76
CA ARG A 70 -0.96 2.72 -19.09
C ARG A 70 -0.11 2.56 -17.83
N CYS A 71 -0.20 3.50 -16.90
CA CYS A 71 0.52 3.42 -15.63
C CYS A 71 0.11 2.21 -14.78
N ALA A 72 -1.20 1.93 -14.72
CA ALA A 72 -1.74 0.76 -14.03
C ALA A 72 -1.30 -0.54 -14.67
N GLY A 73 -1.43 -0.66 -16.00
CA GLY A 73 -0.98 -1.82 -16.76
C GLY A 73 0.50 -2.11 -16.52
N ARG A 74 1.35 -1.08 -16.60
CA ARG A 74 2.79 -1.26 -16.34
C ARG A 74 3.08 -1.73 -14.92
N LEU A 75 2.40 -1.19 -13.92
CA LEU A 75 2.58 -1.63 -12.54
C LEU A 75 2.10 -3.06 -12.31
N ILE A 76 0.99 -3.45 -12.96
CA ILE A 76 0.49 -4.83 -12.95
C ILE A 76 1.50 -5.78 -13.59
N GLU A 77 2.06 -5.43 -14.76
CA GLU A 77 3.11 -6.23 -15.42
C GLU A 77 4.32 -6.46 -14.50
N ILE A 78 4.77 -5.41 -13.81
CA ILE A 78 5.87 -5.51 -12.83
C ILE A 78 5.52 -6.54 -11.74
N PHE A 79 4.33 -6.43 -11.14
CA PHE A 79 3.88 -7.34 -10.09
C PHE A 79 3.68 -8.78 -10.57
N MET A 80 3.11 -8.97 -11.76
CA MET A 80 2.91 -10.29 -12.37
C MET A 80 4.26 -10.93 -12.77
N GLY A 81 5.26 -10.13 -13.14
CA GLY A 81 6.59 -10.58 -13.53
C GLY A 81 7.49 -11.05 -12.37
N MET A 82 7.08 -10.84 -11.11
CA MET A 82 7.85 -11.29 -9.95
C MET A 82 7.83 -12.82 -9.84
N ARG A 83 9.00 -13.43 -9.64
CA ARG A 83 9.18 -14.89 -9.73
C ARG A 83 8.61 -15.65 -8.54
N SER A 84 8.61 -15.05 -7.36
CA SER A 84 8.12 -15.66 -6.12
C SER A 84 7.26 -14.69 -5.33
N LEU A 85 6.52 -15.24 -4.36
CA LEU A 85 5.73 -14.45 -3.41
C LEU A 85 6.62 -13.47 -2.62
N GLU A 86 7.84 -13.86 -2.26
CA GLU A 86 8.80 -12.98 -1.56
C GLU A 86 9.26 -11.81 -2.45
N ASP A 87 9.56 -12.09 -3.72
CA ASP A 87 9.96 -11.05 -4.69
C ASP A 87 8.78 -10.07 -4.92
N PHE A 88 7.56 -10.62 -5.02
CA PHE A 88 6.32 -9.84 -5.13
C PHE A 88 6.07 -8.97 -3.90
N LEU A 89 6.21 -9.53 -2.69
CA LEU A 89 6.09 -8.78 -1.45
C LEU A 89 7.11 -7.63 -1.40
N SER A 90 8.36 -7.92 -1.76
CA SER A 90 9.45 -6.94 -1.73
C SER A 90 9.22 -5.80 -2.72
N ALA A 91 8.78 -6.11 -3.95
CA ALA A 91 8.39 -5.10 -4.93
C ALA A 91 7.19 -4.27 -4.44
N SER A 92 6.21 -4.91 -3.79
CA SER A 92 5.01 -4.24 -3.25
C SER A 92 5.37 -3.27 -2.14
N VAL A 93 6.24 -3.67 -1.21
CA VAL A 93 6.77 -2.80 -0.15
C VAL A 93 7.51 -1.61 -0.75
N TYR A 94 8.38 -1.84 -1.73
CA TYR A 94 9.12 -0.78 -2.41
C TYR A 94 8.19 0.24 -3.09
N CYS A 95 7.13 -0.22 -3.75
CA CYS A 95 6.20 0.64 -4.50
C CYS A 95 5.27 1.49 -3.60
N ARG A 96 4.89 0.97 -2.43
CA ARG A 96 3.85 1.55 -1.55
C ARG A 96 4.06 3.04 -1.21
N ASP A 97 5.28 3.41 -0.86
CA ASP A 97 5.58 4.77 -0.39
C ASP A 97 5.99 5.76 -1.49
N ARG A 98 6.14 5.27 -2.73
CA ARG A 98 6.54 6.04 -3.91
C ARG A 98 5.36 6.39 -4.81
N LEU A 99 4.47 5.44 -5.05
CA LEU A 99 3.41 5.56 -6.04
C LEU A 99 2.17 6.25 -5.49
N ASN A 100 1.29 6.65 -6.40
CA ASN A 100 -0.07 7.06 -6.07
C ASN A 100 -0.80 5.91 -5.34
N PRO A 101 -1.42 6.14 -4.17
CA PRO A 101 -1.99 5.07 -3.36
C PRO A 101 -3.15 4.34 -4.06
N TYR A 102 -3.98 5.05 -4.82
CA TYR A 102 -5.09 4.45 -5.56
C TYR A 102 -4.61 3.58 -6.70
N LEU A 103 -3.61 4.05 -7.47
CA LEU A 103 -2.94 3.29 -8.51
C LEU A 103 -2.29 2.01 -7.94
N PHE A 104 -1.56 2.17 -6.83
CA PHE A 104 -0.85 1.08 -6.17
C PHE A 104 -1.81 -0.03 -5.72
N ILE A 105 -2.85 0.33 -4.95
CA ILE A 105 -3.81 -0.65 -4.45
C ILE A 105 -4.54 -1.33 -5.62
N TYR A 106 -4.98 -0.57 -6.64
CA TYR A 106 -5.63 -1.17 -7.80
C TYR A 106 -4.74 -2.24 -8.47
N ALA A 107 -3.49 -1.88 -8.79
CA ALA A 107 -2.57 -2.81 -9.43
C ALA A 107 -2.22 -4.01 -8.54
N LEU A 108 -2.06 -3.78 -7.22
CA LEU A 108 -1.78 -4.82 -6.25
C LEU A 108 -2.96 -5.80 -6.16
N SER A 109 -4.20 -5.31 -6.05
CA SER A 109 -5.40 -6.15 -6.02
C SER A 109 -5.52 -7.00 -7.28
N VAL A 110 -5.29 -6.41 -8.47
CA VAL A 110 -5.28 -7.18 -9.72
C VAL A 110 -4.20 -8.27 -9.68
N ALA A 111 -2.99 -7.96 -9.23
CA ALA A 111 -1.92 -8.95 -9.13
C ALA A 111 -2.26 -10.09 -8.15
N ILE A 112 -2.76 -9.79 -6.95
CA ILE A 112 -3.12 -10.82 -5.96
C ILE A 112 -4.26 -11.72 -6.48
N LEU A 113 -5.21 -11.18 -7.23
CA LEU A 113 -6.30 -11.97 -7.82
C LEU A 113 -5.83 -12.93 -8.93
N HIS A 114 -4.77 -12.58 -9.67
CA HIS A 114 -4.38 -13.31 -10.88
C HIS A 114 -3.11 -14.16 -10.70
N ARG A 115 -2.27 -13.88 -9.71
CA ARG A 115 -1.06 -14.69 -9.46
C ARG A 115 -1.44 -16.05 -8.86
N PRO A 116 -0.78 -17.15 -9.28
CA PRO A 116 -1.08 -18.49 -8.79
C PRO A 116 -0.66 -18.70 -7.32
N ASP A 117 0.39 -18.01 -6.88
CA ASP A 117 0.97 -18.12 -5.54
C ASP A 117 0.26 -17.26 -4.47
N THR A 118 -0.76 -16.50 -4.86
CA THR A 118 -1.52 -15.62 -3.95
C THR A 118 -2.99 -16.04 -3.78
N LYS A 119 -3.41 -17.16 -4.38
CA LYS A 119 -4.82 -17.62 -4.37
C LYS A 119 -5.42 -17.88 -2.98
N HIS A 120 -4.56 -18.08 -1.98
CA HIS A 120 -4.94 -18.34 -0.59
C HIS A 120 -4.92 -17.07 0.27
N LEU A 121 -4.55 -15.92 -0.29
CA LEU A 121 -4.55 -14.65 0.41
C LEU A 121 -5.97 -14.06 0.38
N GLU A 122 -6.52 -13.81 1.56
CA GLU A 122 -7.74 -13.02 1.69
C GLU A 122 -7.43 -11.56 1.38
N ILE A 123 -7.97 -11.06 0.27
CA ILE A 123 -7.90 -9.63 -0.06
C ILE A 123 -9.06 -8.95 0.67
N PRO A 124 -8.81 -7.91 1.48
CA PRO A 124 -9.88 -7.05 1.98
C PRO A 124 -10.70 -6.54 0.80
N SER A 125 -12.02 -6.50 0.94
CA SER A 125 -12.87 -6.10 -0.18
C SER A 125 -12.46 -4.71 -0.65
N LEU A 126 -12.42 -4.48 -1.97
CA LEU A 126 -12.12 -3.15 -2.51
C LEU A 126 -13.07 -2.07 -1.96
N CYS A 127 -14.26 -2.44 -1.50
CA CYS A 127 -15.20 -1.56 -0.81
C CYS A 127 -14.72 -1.13 0.58
N GLU A 128 -13.97 -1.98 1.30
CA GLU A 128 -13.38 -1.66 2.60
C GLU A 128 -12.14 -0.76 2.45
N VAL A 129 -11.41 -0.92 1.34
CA VAL A 129 -10.21 -0.14 1.04
C VAL A 129 -10.54 1.18 0.32
N PHE A 130 -11.64 1.24 -0.43
CA PHE A 130 -12.11 2.40 -1.18
C PHE A 130 -13.62 2.67 -1.04
N PRO A 131 -14.13 2.93 0.17
CA PRO A 131 -15.56 3.16 0.34
C PRO A 131 -16.04 4.40 -0.43
N GLU A 132 -15.18 5.40 -0.69
CA GLU A 132 -15.49 6.65 -1.44
C GLU A 132 -15.84 6.42 -2.92
N LYS A 133 -15.44 5.29 -3.50
CA LYS A 133 -15.78 4.96 -4.90
C LYS A 133 -17.12 4.23 -5.03
N PHE A 134 -17.71 3.80 -3.91
CA PHE A 134 -18.89 2.95 -3.86
C PHE A 134 -19.99 3.47 -2.90
N MET A 135 -19.72 4.53 -2.14
CA MET A 135 -20.65 5.18 -1.22
C MET A 135 -20.71 6.68 -1.49
N ASP A 136 -21.90 7.25 -1.35
CA ASP A 136 -22.16 8.68 -1.56
C ASP A 136 -21.36 9.53 -0.55
N GLY A 137 -20.78 10.65 -1.01
CA GLY A 137 -19.76 11.43 -0.29
C GLY A 137 -20.21 11.99 1.07
N GLY A 138 -21.52 12.00 1.34
CA GLY A 138 -22.11 12.44 2.61
C GLY A 138 -21.86 11.50 3.80
N VAL A 139 -21.42 10.26 3.58
CA VAL A 139 -21.19 9.28 4.68
C VAL A 139 -19.84 9.48 5.37
N PHE A 140 -18.83 10.00 4.65
CA PHE A 140 -17.48 10.23 5.20
C PHE A 140 -17.38 11.40 6.17
N SER A 141 -18.24 12.42 6.02
CA SER A 141 -18.28 13.56 6.93
C SER A 141 -18.78 13.14 8.32
N ARG A 142 -19.78 12.25 8.38
CA ARG A 142 -20.36 11.79 9.66
C ARG A 142 -19.44 10.82 10.40
N ALA A 143 -18.73 9.94 9.68
CA ALA A 143 -17.78 9.01 10.30
C ALA A 143 -16.56 9.71 10.94
N ARG A 144 -16.09 10.82 10.35
CA ARG A 144 -15.04 11.67 10.96
C ARG A 144 -15.55 12.45 12.17
N GLU A 145 -16.82 12.84 12.16
CA GLU A 145 -17.45 13.59 13.24
C GLU A 145 -17.69 12.69 14.47
N GLU A 146 -18.20 11.46 14.27
CA GLU A 146 -18.39 10.48 15.34
C GLU A 146 -17.06 9.95 15.93
N SER A 147 -16.02 9.81 15.11
CA SER A 147 -14.67 9.44 15.57
C SER A 147 -14.00 10.49 16.45
N ASN A 148 -14.36 11.77 16.32
CA ASN A 148 -13.79 12.86 17.10
C ASN A 148 -14.58 13.17 18.38
N ILE A 149 -15.80 12.64 18.53
CA ILE A 149 -16.72 13.01 19.62
C ILE A 149 -16.86 11.93 20.70
N VAL A 150 -16.36 10.71 20.49
CA VAL A 150 -16.44 9.65 21.52
C VAL A 150 -15.06 9.32 22.09
N PRO A 151 -14.69 9.83 23.27
CA PRO A 151 -13.55 9.33 24.03
C PRO A 151 -13.75 7.84 24.36
N GLU A 152 -12.66 7.06 24.36
CA GLU A 152 -12.61 5.60 24.50
C GLU A 152 -13.19 5.00 25.81
N GLY A 153 -13.91 5.78 26.62
CA GLY A 153 -14.34 5.40 27.97
C GLY A 153 -15.84 5.12 28.19
N GLN A 154 -16.72 5.20 27.18
CA GLN A 154 -18.17 4.99 27.38
C GLN A 154 -18.81 4.12 26.29
N ARG A 155 -18.30 2.90 26.09
CA ARG A 155 -19.04 1.84 25.40
C ARG A 155 -19.49 0.84 26.47
N HIS A 156 -20.71 1.01 26.98
CA HIS A 156 -21.44 -0.03 27.71
C HIS A 156 -22.32 -0.81 26.73
#